data_AF-A0A2K0SYL8-F1
#
_entry.id   AF-A0A2K0SYL8-F1
#
_cell.length_a   1.000
_cell.length_b   1.000
_cell.length_c   1.000
_cell.angle_alpha   90.00
_cell.angle_beta   90.00
_cell.angle_gamma   90.00
#
_symmetry.space_group_name_H-M   'P 1'
#
loop_
_entity.id
_entity.type
_entity.pdbx_description
1 polymer ?
#
loop_
_entity_poly.entity_id
_entity_poly.type
_entity_poly.pdbx_seq_one_letter_code
_entity_poly.pdbx_strand_id
1 'polypeptide(L)'
;MASTHSNTASIEEPRRAPSEPIDAAAGERQTQTAPTGTDAVYADKASNASSITKNGGDSDGVQQQLPQEDKQRRHPEIQQQQQQQQQVYQREGVSTPVFNEKSDASIATPKTAVLPRATTFGSTLTTLTAASSTGLLSAPPACDIPESTPPDRVALVRAKRGDGYVPQSNQLKNDLYRAVGFLELANAGDFAANVWNEYPVPVYATVFMAVGATFAGIMSVYALLDSRRAFRNVKFLRKQRRELKEARACRAAKSLPTRDLDVLLSVNFRELGTEGVNRWALNMFMGVGAVLICVGTYLAIAGANKGIFLASNLLSGYIGNAPIAIFGATNSCWAFYILCKAQGHINAAKKAIPGTQSLALIKRRSRNVQIYTGINGTATILGGVGSMITATRWWGYVILIPVILASVFCNYWWRTRAGYSRRDLVPYGLSIFSVDELSTALEFAARAEAKIKEQKKTPINSFVSDPSSLRSVLTFIQEQELLEPFCLRLVQDAGLRTTIGCPNSPAEIEITVDSLLNLPKESHPAIIQIAQDTVRKIGSNHFKYRERYAAELLGTYLAISRQEAKKRDKNKSQSEKPTRR
;
A
#
# COMPACT_ATOMS: atom_id res chain seq x y z
N MET A 1 -48.45 1.35 -7.37
CA MET A 1 -49.08 2.42 -6.56
C MET A 1 -48.81 2.03 -5.11
N ALA A 2 -47.94 2.74 -4.38
CA ALA A 2 -48.15 4.06 -3.77
C ALA A 2 -48.93 3.93 -2.43
N SER A 3 -48.47 4.45 -1.29
CA SER A 3 -47.27 5.31 -1.06
C SER A 3 -46.77 5.30 0.39
N THR A 4 -45.45 5.53 0.53
CA THR A 4 -44.73 6.23 1.63
C THR A 4 -45.32 6.27 3.05
N HIS A 5 -44.48 5.91 4.03
CA HIS A 5 -44.05 6.89 5.03
C HIS A 5 -42.58 6.67 5.41
N SER A 6 -41.89 7.75 5.75
CA SER A 6 -40.46 7.79 6.06
C SER A 6 -40.22 8.57 7.35
N ASN A 7 -39.39 8.03 8.24
CA ASN A 7 -38.96 8.74 9.45
C ASN A 7 -37.43 8.86 9.46
N THR A 8 -36.94 10.10 9.46
CA THR A 8 -35.54 10.44 9.68
C THR A 8 -35.37 10.92 11.12
N ALA A 9 -34.45 10.31 11.86
CA ALA A 9 -34.09 10.77 13.20
C ALA A 9 -32.96 11.80 13.08
N SER A 10 -33.19 13.02 13.54
CA SER A 10 -32.18 14.08 13.61
C SER A 10 -31.14 13.77 14.70
N ILE A 11 -29.90 14.20 14.48
CA ILE A 11 -28.84 14.20 15.51
C ILE A 11 -28.83 15.59 16.17
N GLU A 12 -28.82 15.60 17.49
CA GLU A 12 -28.98 16.79 18.33
C GLU A 12 -27.62 17.42 18.69
N GLU A 13 -27.55 18.75 18.67
CA GLU A 13 -26.32 19.53 18.86
C GLU A 13 -26.32 20.27 20.20
N PRO A 14 -25.40 19.97 21.14
CA PRO A 14 -25.44 20.52 22.49
C PRO A 14 -24.89 21.96 22.54
N ARG A 15 -25.79 22.95 22.52
CA ARG A 15 -25.47 24.34 22.86
C ARG A 15 -24.96 24.45 24.29
N ARG A 16 -23.91 25.25 24.52
CA ARG A 16 -23.61 25.83 25.84
C ARG A 16 -24.33 27.17 26.00
N ALA A 17 -24.84 27.44 27.21
CA ALA A 17 -25.36 28.74 27.61
C ALA A 17 -24.37 29.47 28.56
N PRO A 18 -24.41 30.81 28.69
CA PRO A 18 -23.42 31.58 29.44
C PRO A 18 -23.94 32.22 30.75
N SER A 19 -23.03 32.49 31.70
CA SER A 19 -23.08 33.47 32.80
C SER A 19 -21.86 33.27 33.72
N GLU A 20 -21.31 34.23 34.48
CA GLU A 20 -21.31 35.70 34.41
C GLU A 20 -20.03 36.23 35.15
N PRO A 21 -19.69 37.54 35.16
CA PRO A 21 -18.37 38.04 35.60
C PRO A 21 -18.26 38.40 37.10
N ILE A 22 -17.02 38.62 37.55
CA ILE A 22 -16.68 39.38 38.77
C ILE A 22 -15.50 40.31 38.44
N ASP A 23 -15.55 41.56 38.91
CA ASP A 23 -14.61 42.65 38.61
C ASP A 23 -13.51 42.88 39.67
N ALA A 24 -12.48 43.62 39.23
CA ALA A 24 -11.54 44.41 40.02
C ALA A 24 -10.50 43.65 40.90
N ALA A 25 -9.34 44.21 41.28
CA ALA A 25 -8.82 45.58 41.08
C ALA A 25 -7.28 45.66 41.02
N ALA A 26 -6.78 46.86 40.69
CA ALA A 26 -5.42 47.41 40.97
C ALA A 26 -4.19 46.82 40.24
N GLY A 27 -3.36 47.72 39.68
CA GLY A 27 -2.11 47.35 39.01
C GLY A 27 -1.50 48.43 38.10
N GLU A 28 -1.54 49.71 38.48
CA GLU A 28 -1.04 50.81 37.62
C GLU A 28 0.49 50.82 37.46
N ARG A 29 0.98 51.12 36.24
CA ARG A 29 2.05 52.12 36.04
C ARG A 29 2.14 52.61 34.59
N GLN A 30 2.29 53.92 34.43
CA GLN A 30 2.46 54.60 33.14
C GLN A 30 3.89 55.11 32.93
N THR A 31 4.36 55.11 31.68
CA THR A 31 5.25 56.12 31.05
C THR A 31 5.36 55.72 29.57
N GLN A 32 4.76 56.38 28.58
CA GLN A 32 4.82 57.78 28.09
C GLN A 32 6.07 58.14 27.26
N THR A 33 5.83 59.04 26.28
CA THR A 33 6.75 59.70 25.31
C THR A 33 7.18 58.90 24.07
N ALA A 34 7.33 59.48 22.87
CA ALA A 34 6.73 60.70 22.26
C ALA A 34 6.94 60.70 20.71
N PRO A 35 6.13 61.42 19.89
CA PRO A 35 6.27 61.44 18.42
C PRO A 35 6.60 62.83 17.78
N THR A 36 7.13 62.81 16.56
CA THR A 36 7.22 63.88 15.52
C THR A 36 7.25 63.19 14.14
N GLY A 37 6.74 63.69 12.99
CA GLY A 37 6.55 65.07 12.48
C GLY A 37 7.75 65.45 11.59
N THR A 38 7.67 65.91 10.33
CA THR A 38 6.57 66.27 9.37
C THR A 38 7.13 66.10 7.92
N ASP A 39 6.55 66.41 6.75
CA ASP A 39 5.31 67.08 6.22
C ASP A 39 4.96 66.46 4.82
N ALA A 40 3.80 66.67 4.14
CA ALA A 40 3.31 67.77 3.27
C ALA A 40 4.26 68.22 2.11
N VAL A 41 3.82 68.55 0.86
CA VAL A 41 2.84 69.59 0.43
C VAL A 41 2.36 69.39 -1.05
N TYR A 42 1.04 69.48 -1.31
CA TYR A 42 0.26 69.99 -2.50
C TYR A 42 0.68 69.74 -3.99
N ALA A 43 -0.16 69.90 -5.06
CA ALA A 43 -1.51 70.48 -5.25
C ALA A 43 -2.28 69.93 -6.50
N ASP A 44 -3.61 70.18 -6.55
CA ASP A 44 -4.48 70.68 -7.66
C ASP A 44 -3.87 70.94 -9.09
N LYS A 45 -4.58 70.98 -10.24
CA LYS A 45 -6.02 70.92 -10.69
C LYS A 45 -6.06 70.58 -12.22
N ALA A 46 -7.12 70.61 -13.06
CA ALA A 46 -8.51 71.12 -13.04
C ALA A 46 -9.46 70.23 -13.92
N SER A 47 -10.53 70.81 -14.52
CA SER A 47 -11.53 70.14 -15.40
C SER A 47 -12.07 71.05 -16.52
N ASN A 48 -12.56 70.50 -17.66
CA ASN A 48 -13.58 71.02 -18.62
C ASN A 48 -13.91 69.88 -19.64
N ALA A 49 -15.14 69.58 -20.09
CA ALA A 49 -16.19 70.35 -20.79
C ALA A 49 -15.85 70.63 -22.29
N SER A 50 -16.72 70.39 -23.31
CA SER A 50 -18.09 69.83 -23.36
C SER A 50 -18.61 69.45 -24.77
N SER A 51 -19.61 68.54 -24.84
CA SER A 51 -20.79 68.55 -25.77
C SER A 51 -20.66 68.28 -27.29
N ILE A 52 -21.83 68.18 -27.96
CA ILE A 52 -22.10 68.02 -29.43
C ILE A 52 -21.85 66.61 -30.00
N THR A 53 -22.65 66.02 -30.91
CA THR A 53 -24.09 65.61 -30.97
C THR A 53 -24.39 65.04 -32.38
N LYS A 54 -25.26 64.01 -32.46
CA LYS A 54 -26.11 63.59 -33.61
C LYS A 54 -25.55 62.81 -34.84
N ASN A 55 -26.21 61.67 -35.06
CA ASN A 55 -26.84 61.14 -36.30
C ASN A 55 -26.05 60.92 -37.62
N GLY A 56 -26.06 59.66 -38.08
CA GLY A 56 -27.05 59.21 -39.10
C GLY A 56 -26.56 58.85 -40.52
N GLY A 57 -27.21 57.83 -41.12
CA GLY A 57 -27.03 57.33 -42.51
C GLY A 57 -25.84 56.37 -42.65
N ASP A 58 -25.95 55.11 -43.09
CA ASP A 58 -26.65 54.42 -44.21
C ASP A 58 -25.89 54.35 -45.54
N SER A 59 -25.93 53.13 -46.11
CA SER A 59 -25.77 52.72 -47.52
C SER A 59 -24.62 53.28 -48.38
N ASP A 60 -23.70 52.41 -48.78
CA ASP A 60 -23.87 51.65 -50.03
C ASP A 60 -22.83 50.52 -50.17
N GLY A 61 -22.97 49.63 -51.17
CA GLY A 61 -22.05 48.49 -51.34
C GLY A 61 -21.95 47.90 -52.75
N VAL A 62 -20.78 47.31 -53.03
CA VAL A 62 -20.42 46.50 -54.23
C VAL A 62 -19.48 45.42 -53.69
N GLN A 63 -19.76 44.11 -53.69
CA GLN A 63 -20.22 43.17 -54.73
C GLN A 63 -19.11 42.69 -55.69
N GLN A 64 -18.37 41.64 -55.29
CA GLN A 64 -17.69 40.72 -56.21
C GLN A 64 -17.66 39.28 -55.64
N GLN A 65 -18.63 38.50 -56.12
CA GLN A 65 -18.56 37.15 -56.72
C GLN A 65 -17.46 36.14 -56.32
N LEU A 66 -17.92 34.91 -56.09
CA LEU A 66 -17.14 33.66 -56.10
C LEU A 66 -16.72 33.27 -57.53
N PRO A 67 -15.77 32.32 -57.68
CA PRO A 67 -16.17 31.03 -58.25
C PRO A 67 -16.28 29.89 -57.22
N GLN A 68 -17.17 28.93 -57.50
CA GLN A 68 -17.46 27.77 -56.67
C GLN A 68 -17.31 26.51 -57.51
N GLU A 69 -16.33 25.64 -57.22
CA GLU A 69 -16.22 24.34 -57.87
C GLU A 69 -15.56 23.28 -56.97
N ASP A 70 -15.44 22.05 -57.47
CA ASP A 70 -14.85 20.87 -56.81
C ASP A 70 -15.52 20.38 -55.51
N LYS A 71 -16.81 20.06 -55.59
CA LYS A 71 -17.58 19.39 -54.53
C LYS A 71 -17.95 17.92 -54.83
N GLN A 72 -17.09 17.18 -55.56
CA GLN A 72 -17.45 15.86 -56.12
C GLN A 72 -16.43 14.70 -55.88
N ARG A 73 -15.66 14.69 -54.77
CA ARG A 73 -14.69 13.60 -54.46
C ARG A 73 -14.70 13.00 -53.04
N ARG A 74 -15.82 13.04 -52.30
CA ARG A 74 -15.93 12.38 -50.97
C ARG A 74 -17.28 11.68 -50.73
N HIS A 75 -17.53 10.55 -51.40
CA HIS A 75 -18.69 9.71 -51.06
C HIS A 75 -18.64 8.16 -51.24
N PRO A 76 -17.54 7.48 -51.66
CA PRO A 76 -17.49 6.00 -51.61
C PRO A 76 -17.18 5.42 -50.22
N GLU A 77 -16.24 6.01 -49.49
CA GLU A 77 -15.53 5.33 -48.39
C GLU A 77 -16.38 5.08 -47.14
N ILE A 78 -17.34 5.98 -46.86
CA ILE A 78 -18.21 5.90 -45.67
C ILE A 78 -19.18 4.71 -45.77
N GLN A 79 -19.58 4.30 -46.99
CA GLN A 79 -20.48 3.15 -47.17
C GLN A 79 -19.76 1.80 -47.00
N GLN A 80 -18.49 1.68 -47.40
CA GLN A 80 -17.73 0.44 -47.21
C GLN A 80 -17.45 0.13 -45.73
N GLN A 81 -17.15 1.14 -44.91
CA GLN A 81 -16.91 0.91 -43.47
C GLN A 81 -18.16 0.42 -42.73
N GLN A 82 -19.36 0.89 -43.09
CA GLN A 82 -20.60 0.43 -42.46
C GLN A 82 -20.95 -1.02 -42.84
N GLN A 83 -20.71 -1.43 -44.09
CA GLN A 83 -20.92 -2.83 -44.50
C GLN A 83 -19.94 -3.80 -43.81
N GLN A 84 -18.68 -3.41 -43.62
CA GLN A 84 -17.71 -4.24 -42.88
C GLN A 84 -18.08 -4.40 -41.40
N GLN A 85 -18.60 -3.36 -40.74
CA GLN A 85 -19.04 -3.47 -39.33
C GLN A 85 -20.24 -4.42 -39.17
N GLN A 86 -21.18 -4.47 -40.12
CA GLN A 86 -22.31 -5.39 -40.05
C GLN A 86 -21.91 -6.86 -40.27
N GLN A 87 -20.95 -7.14 -41.17
CA GLN A 87 -20.48 -8.52 -41.39
C GLN A 87 -19.72 -9.12 -40.19
N VAL A 88 -19.02 -8.30 -39.40
CA VAL A 88 -18.34 -8.77 -38.17
C VAL A 88 -19.36 -9.18 -37.10
N TYR A 89 -20.48 -8.48 -36.99
CA TYR A 89 -21.52 -8.74 -35.97
C TYR A 89 -22.34 -10.02 -36.21
N GLN A 90 -22.20 -10.67 -37.38
CA GLN A 90 -22.93 -11.89 -37.74
C GLN A 90 -22.14 -13.19 -37.54
N ARG A 91 -20.86 -13.15 -37.11
CA ARG A 91 -19.97 -14.33 -37.17
C ARG A 91 -19.76 -15.09 -35.85
N GLU A 92 -20.32 -14.63 -34.72
CA GLU A 92 -20.26 -15.37 -33.44
C GLU A 92 -21.66 -15.83 -33.01
N GLY A 93 -22.11 -16.95 -33.59
CA GLY A 93 -23.40 -17.58 -33.28
C GLY A 93 -23.28 -19.09 -33.04
N VAL A 94 -23.94 -19.55 -31.97
CA VAL A 94 -24.27 -20.95 -31.64
C VAL A 94 -23.11 -21.92 -31.36
N SER A 95 -22.97 -22.29 -30.08
CA SER A 95 -22.80 -23.71 -29.64
C SER A 95 -22.99 -23.83 -28.12
N THR A 96 -24.24 -23.79 -27.66
CA THR A 96 -24.63 -24.15 -26.29
C THR A 96 -25.09 -25.61 -26.24
N PRO A 97 -24.39 -26.53 -25.55
CA PRO A 97 -24.93 -27.85 -25.28
C PRO A 97 -25.99 -27.75 -24.17
N VAL A 98 -27.26 -27.89 -24.54
CA VAL A 98 -28.32 -28.24 -23.60
C VAL A 98 -28.23 -29.74 -23.32
N PHE A 99 -28.27 -30.12 -22.05
CA PHE A 99 -28.59 -31.49 -21.66
C PHE A 99 -29.76 -31.48 -20.67
N ASN A 100 -30.71 -32.39 -20.87
CA ASN A 100 -31.88 -32.51 -20.02
C ASN A 100 -31.50 -33.07 -18.65
N GLU A 101 -32.18 -32.59 -17.60
CA GLU A 101 -32.50 -33.46 -16.47
C GLU A 101 -33.89 -33.11 -15.93
N LYS A 102 -34.77 -34.11 -15.91
CA LYS A 102 -36.13 -34.02 -15.37
C LYS A 102 -36.54 -35.41 -14.89
N SER A 103 -36.36 -35.67 -13.60
CA SER A 103 -36.96 -36.78 -12.83
C SER A 103 -36.86 -36.45 -11.34
N ASP A 104 -37.79 -36.99 -10.55
CA ASP A 104 -38.09 -36.52 -9.21
C ASP A 104 -37.46 -37.33 -8.05
N ALA A 105 -37.68 -36.79 -6.85
CA ALA A 105 -37.73 -37.48 -5.56
C ALA A 105 -36.43 -37.94 -4.85
N SER A 106 -36.15 -37.24 -3.74
CA SER A 106 -35.89 -37.80 -2.40
C SER A 106 -34.87 -38.93 -2.20
N ILE A 107 -33.83 -38.67 -1.37
CA ILE A 107 -33.59 -39.39 -0.09
C ILE A 107 -32.45 -38.75 0.75
N ALA A 108 -32.58 -38.83 2.07
CA ALA A 108 -31.58 -38.65 3.14
C ALA A 108 -30.65 -37.41 3.21
N THR A 109 -30.72 -36.74 4.36
CA THR A 109 -29.67 -35.86 4.89
C THR A 109 -28.42 -36.63 5.35
N PRO A 110 -27.20 -36.11 5.13
CA PRO A 110 -26.04 -36.41 5.97
C PRO A 110 -25.80 -35.32 7.02
N LYS A 111 -25.43 -35.73 8.24
CA LYS A 111 -25.14 -34.84 9.38
C LYS A 111 -23.91 -33.96 9.10
N THR A 112 -23.89 -32.73 9.62
CA THR A 112 -22.72 -31.83 9.56
C THR A 112 -21.53 -32.46 10.29
N ALA A 113 -20.58 -33.02 9.52
CA ALA A 113 -19.40 -33.66 10.08
C ALA A 113 -18.43 -32.61 10.68
N VAL A 114 -18.02 -32.83 11.92
CA VAL A 114 -16.93 -32.09 12.56
C VAL A 114 -15.62 -32.56 11.91
N LEU A 115 -14.93 -31.68 11.19
CA LEU A 115 -13.63 -32.01 10.61
C LEU A 115 -12.50 -32.04 11.68
N PRO A 116 -11.44 -32.84 11.49
CA PRO A 116 -10.49 -33.13 12.55
C PRO A 116 -9.60 -31.96 12.99
N ARG A 117 -9.18 -32.06 14.25
CA ARG A 117 -8.21 -31.20 14.93
C ARG A 117 -6.80 -31.44 14.34
N ALA A 118 -6.12 -30.38 13.91
CA ALA A 118 -4.72 -30.46 13.50
C ALA A 118 -3.80 -30.50 14.75
N THR A 119 -3.72 -31.65 15.42
CA THR A 119 -2.80 -31.84 16.56
C THR A 119 -1.39 -32.21 16.10
N THR A 120 -0.42 -31.54 16.71
CA THR A 120 0.99 -31.95 16.82
C THR A 120 1.16 -33.45 17.05
N PHE A 121 1.99 -34.08 16.22
CA PHE A 121 2.63 -35.38 16.50
C PHE A 121 4.15 -35.24 16.40
N GLY A 122 4.77 -34.84 17.51
CA GLY A 122 6.22 -34.99 17.67
C GLY A 122 6.53 -36.46 17.92
N SER A 123 7.23 -37.11 16.99
CA SER A 123 7.58 -38.53 17.13
C SER A 123 8.51 -38.75 18.33
N THR A 124 8.11 -39.64 19.24
CA THR A 124 8.92 -40.10 20.36
C THR A 124 9.07 -41.61 20.26
N LEU A 125 10.29 -42.08 19.97
CA LEU A 125 10.59 -43.52 20.03
C LEU A 125 12.03 -43.77 20.52
N THR A 126 12.16 -43.62 21.84
CA THR A 126 12.87 -44.50 22.77
C THR A 126 14.10 -45.29 22.28
N THR A 127 15.25 -44.99 22.89
CA THR A 127 16.24 -46.03 23.24
C THR A 127 16.65 -45.85 24.71
N LEU A 128 16.49 -46.89 25.52
CA LEU A 128 17.00 -46.94 26.89
C LEU A 128 18.47 -47.38 26.88
N THR A 129 19.37 -46.56 27.41
CA THR A 129 20.69 -46.99 27.91
C THR A 129 21.02 -46.19 29.17
N ALA A 130 21.33 -46.87 30.27
CA ALA A 130 21.70 -46.25 31.53
C ALA A 130 23.21 -46.41 31.75
N ALA A 131 23.94 -45.30 31.85
CA ALA A 131 25.31 -45.26 32.34
C ALA A 131 25.67 -43.88 32.90
N SER A 132 26.07 -43.88 34.18
CA SER A 132 27.03 -43.02 34.88
C SER A 132 27.31 -41.56 34.47
N SER A 133 27.40 -40.73 35.50
CA SER A 133 27.90 -39.35 35.47
C SER A 133 29.34 -39.19 34.98
N THR A 134 29.56 -38.23 34.08
CA THR A 134 30.59 -37.17 34.22
C THR A 134 30.30 -36.07 33.19
N GLY A 135 30.62 -34.81 33.51
CA GLY A 135 30.26 -33.68 32.64
C GLY A 135 31.44 -33.19 31.80
N LEU A 136 31.14 -32.66 30.61
CA LEU A 136 31.94 -31.63 29.91
C LEU A 136 31.14 -31.01 28.74
N LEU A 137 31.34 -29.72 28.51
CA LEU A 137 30.97 -28.93 27.32
C LEU A 137 29.49 -28.90 26.89
N SER A 138 28.85 -27.74 27.08
CA SER A 138 27.57 -27.42 26.43
C SER A 138 27.72 -27.37 24.92
N ALA A 139 26.89 -28.12 24.19
CA ALA A 139 26.83 -28.02 22.72
C ALA A 139 26.27 -26.64 22.30
N PRO A 140 26.75 -26.03 21.20
CA PRO A 140 26.16 -24.82 20.65
C PRO A 140 24.77 -25.14 20.06
N PRO A 141 23.82 -24.18 20.11
CA PRO A 141 22.46 -24.41 19.61
C PRO A 141 22.45 -24.73 18.11
N ALA A 142 21.50 -25.55 17.69
CA ALA A 142 21.34 -25.92 16.29
C ALA A 142 20.99 -24.69 15.42
N CYS A 143 21.62 -24.59 14.25
CA CYS A 143 21.31 -23.55 13.24
C CYS A 143 20.04 -23.92 12.45
N ASP A 144 18.93 -24.04 13.16
CA ASP A 144 17.63 -24.20 12.56
C ASP A 144 17.14 -22.89 11.93
N ILE A 145 16.07 -22.97 11.15
CA ILE A 145 15.34 -21.76 10.78
C ILE A 145 14.73 -21.20 12.06
N PRO A 146 14.69 -19.85 12.24
CA PRO A 146 13.82 -19.24 13.23
C PRO A 146 12.35 -19.44 12.80
N GLU A 147 11.85 -20.65 13.04
CA GLU A 147 10.43 -20.94 13.09
C GLU A 147 9.85 -20.07 14.20
N SER A 148 8.73 -19.40 13.94
CA SER A 148 8.19 -18.45 14.89
C SER A 148 7.58 -19.21 16.07
N THR A 149 8.31 -19.32 17.18
CA THR A 149 7.67 -19.61 18.47
C THR A 149 6.55 -18.58 18.67
N PRO A 150 5.28 -19.02 18.77
CA PRO A 150 4.16 -18.11 18.70
C PRO A 150 4.21 -17.25 19.96
N PRO A 151 4.27 -15.92 19.87
CA PRO A 151 4.75 -15.09 20.96
C PRO A 151 3.84 -15.18 22.18
N ASP A 152 4.21 -15.97 23.18
CA ASP A 152 3.48 -16.11 24.45
C ASP A 152 3.36 -14.78 25.21
N ARG A 153 4.17 -13.79 24.82
CA ARG A 153 4.32 -12.46 25.40
C ARG A 153 4.20 -11.34 24.38
N VAL A 154 3.56 -10.23 24.79
CA VAL A 154 3.47 -8.98 24.02
C VAL A 154 3.96 -7.81 24.89
N ALA A 155 5.07 -7.20 24.48
CA ALA A 155 5.56 -5.94 25.05
C ALA A 155 4.90 -4.73 24.36
N LEU A 156 4.25 -3.89 25.15
CA LEU A 156 3.57 -2.66 24.76
C LEU A 156 4.23 -1.47 25.47
N VAL A 157 4.75 -0.51 24.72
CA VAL A 157 5.42 0.69 25.28
C VAL A 157 4.48 1.89 25.15
N ARG A 158 4.43 2.78 26.15
CA ARG A 158 3.61 4.00 26.10
C ARG A 158 4.02 4.87 24.91
N ALA A 159 3.03 5.43 24.21
CA ALA A 159 3.26 6.23 23.03
C ALA A 159 4.01 7.53 23.38
N LYS A 160 4.94 7.97 22.51
CA LYS A 160 5.64 9.26 22.65
C LYS A 160 4.73 10.49 22.43
N ARG A 161 3.44 10.29 22.12
CA ARG A 161 2.39 11.31 21.99
C ARG A 161 1.04 10.68 22.32
N GLY A 162 0.30 11.26 23.27
CA GLY A 162 -1.00 10.79 23.75
C GLY A 162 -0.94 9.54 24.64
N ASP A 163 -2.01 9.27 25.38
CA ASP A 163 -2.08 8.23 26.43
C ASP A 163 -2.36 6.82 25.91
N GLY A 164 -1.93 6.54 24.68
CA GLY A 164 -2.00 5.22 24.07
C GLY A 164 -0.74 4.39 24.30
N TYR A 165 -0.84 3.10 23.99
CA TYR A 165 0.30 2.19 23.89
C TYR A 165 0.61 1.86 22.43
N VAL A 166 1.85 1.44 22.17
CA VAL A 166 2.32 0.99 20.85
C VAL A 166 3.07 -0.33 21.04
N PRO A 167 2.80 -1.38 20.25
CA PRO A 167 3.56 -2.62 20.33
C PRO A 167 5.02 -2.39 19.93
N GLN A 168 5.93 -3.00 20.70
CA GLN A 168 7.37 -2.89 20.51
C GLN A 168 7.88 -3.68 19.28
N SER A 169 7.02 -4.53 18.68
CA SER A 169 7.40 -5.43 17.59
C SER A 169 7.85 -4.70 16.31
N ASN A 170 8.89 -5.24 15.69
CA ASN A 170 9.21 -4.93 14.31
C ASN A 170 8.49 -5.92 13.40
N GLN A 171 7.83 -5.39 12.36
CA GLN A 171 7.00 -6.11 11.41
C GLN A 171 6.95 -5.29 10.12
N LEU A 172 6.75 -5.94 8.98
CA LEU A 172 6.56 -5.26 7.69
C LEU A 172 5.15 -4.65 7.67
N LYS A 173 5.03 -3.32 7.54
CA LYS A 173 3.72 -2.62 7.56
C LYS A 173 3.35 -2.04 6.20
N ASN A 174 2.14 -2.37 5.73
CA ASN A 174 1.48 -1.70 4.59
C ASN A 174 0.88 -0.36 5.05
N ASP A 175 1.75 0.58 5.43
CA ASP A 175 1.41 1.86 6.06
C ASP A 175 1.61 3.08 5.14
N LEU A 176 1.66 2.85 3.82
CA LEU A 176 1.78 3.86 2.76
C LEU A 176 0.77 5.00 2.96
N TYR A 177 1.25 6.24 3.12
CA TYR A 177 0.39 7.43 3.24
C TYR A 177 -0.52 7.57 2.01
N ARG A 178 -1.79 7.94 2.23
CA ARG A 178 -2.74 8.21 1.13
C ARG A 178 -2.30 9.42 0.29
N ALA A 179 -1.79 10.46 0.95
CA ALA A 179 -1.31 11.69 0.31
C ALA A 179 -0.25 11.42 -0.78
N VAL A 180 0.61 10.42 -0.59
CA VAL A 180 1.69 10.06 -1.53
C VAL A 180 1.18 9.75 -2.95
N GLY A 181 -0.07 9.30 -3.10
CA GLY A 181 -0.69 9.10 -4.43
C GLY A 181 -0.94 10.38 -5.23
N PHE A 182 -0.79 11.55 -4.60
CA PHE A 182 -0.90 12.87 -5.22
C PHE A 182 0.47 13.54 -5.43
N LEU A 183 1.61 12.84 -5.25
CA LEU A 183 2.93 13.43 -5.51
C LEU A 183 3.15 13.78 -6.98
N GLU A 184 2.62 12.98 -7.91
CA GLU A 184 2.66 13.31 -9.34
C GLU A 184 1.80 14.55 -9.66
N LEU A 185 0.71 14.78 -8.90
CA LEU A 185 -0.08 16.01 -9.03
C LEU A 185 0.70 17.22 -8.48
N ALA A 186 1.50 17.01 -7.43
CA ALA A 186 2.34 18.04 -6.86
C ALA A 186 3.49 18.46 -7.79
N ASN A 187 4.10 17.49 -8.50
CA ASN A 187 5.16 17.69 -9.51
C ASN A 187 4.63 18.04 -10.91
N ALA A 188 3.31 18.19 -11.06
CA ALA A 188 2.65 18.67 -12.27
C ALA A 188 1.85 19.96 -12.01
N GLY A 189 1.82 20.42 -10.76
CA GLY A 189 1.07 21.60 -10.32
C GLY A 189 1.89 22.88 -10.40
N ASP A 190 3.23 22.78 -10.33
CA ASP A 190 4.12 23.88 -10.66
C ASP A 190 4.18 24.08 -12.18
N PHE A 191 3.60 25.17 -12.65
CA PHE A 191 3.77 25.63 -14.02
C PHE A 191 5.17 26.23 -14.16
N ALA A 192 6.11 25.49 -14.74
CA ALA A 192 7.50 25.93 -14.81
C ALA A 192 7.59 27.26 -15.59
N ALA A 193 8.17 28.30 -14.99
CA ALA A 193 8.24 29.65 -15.57
C ALA A 193 8.87 29.67 -16.98
N ASN A 194 9.78 28.74 -17.23
CA ASN A 194 10.47 28.50 -18.49
C ASN A 194 9.54 28.06 -19.65
N VAL A 195 8.29 27.69 -19.37
CA VAL A 195 7.26 27.36 -20.38
C VAL A 195 6.70 28.60 -21.06
N TRP A 196 6.60 29.72 -20.34
CA TRP A 196 6.11 30.98 -20.89
C TRP A 196 7.24 31.82 -21.49
N ASN A 197 8.48 31.68 -20.96
CA ASN A 197 9.70 32.28 -21.52
C ASN A 197 9.65 33.82 -21.72
N GLU A 198 8.65 34.46 -21.12
CA GLU A 198 8.39 35.90 -21.12
C GLU A 198 8.56 36.44 -19.69
N TYR A 199 9.01 37.70 -19.59
CA TYR A 199 9.21 38.38 -18.31
C TYR A 199 8.63 39.81 -18.39
N PRO A 200 7.82 40.26 -17.41
CA PRO A 200 7.35 39.50 -16.24
C PRO A 200 6.36 38.39 -16.60
N VAL A 201 6.31 37.34 -15.77
CA VAL A 201 5.39 36.20 -15.99
C VAL A 201 3.93 36.66 -15.85
N PRO A 202 3.01 36.29 -16.77
CA PRO A 202 1.62 36.72 -16.73
C PRO A 202 0.93 36.44 -15.38
N VAL A 203 0.09 37.36 -14.91
CA VAL A 203 -0.49 37.32 -13.55
C VAL A 203 -1.25 36.01 -13.27
N TYR A 204 -2.02 35.51 -14.24
CA TYR A 204 -2.73 34.23 -14.09
C TYR A 204 -1.76 33.05 -13.89
N ALA A 205 -0.66 33.02 -14.63
CA ALA A 205 0.37 31.99 -14.51
C ALA A 205 1.07 32.09 -13.15
N THR A 206 1.43 33.31 -12.72
CA THR A 206 2.01 33.59 -11.40
C THR A 206 1.12 33.09 -10.25
N VAL A 207 -0.21 33.23 -10.35
CA VAL A 207 -1.15 32.67 -9.36
C VAL A 207 -1.14 31.14 -9.34
N PHE A 208 -1.25 30.49 -10.51
CA PHE A 208 -1.17 29.02 -10.58
C PHE A 208 0.19 28.48 -10.10
N MET A 209 1.28 29.16 -10.43
CA MET A 209 2.63 28.86 -9.97
C MET A 209 2.75 28.93 -8.44
N ALA A 210 2.25 29.98 -7.80
CA ALA A 210 2.29 30.13 -6.34
C ALA A 210 1.48 29.02 -5.64
N VAL A 211 0.29 28.68 -6.16
CA VAL A 211 -0.53 27.58 -5.63
C VAL A 211 0.17 26.23 -5.82
N GLY A 212 0.73 25.97 -7.01
CA GLY A 212 1.49 24.76 -7.32
C GLY A 212 2.72 24.59 -6.42
N ALA A 213 3.54 25.62 -6.29
CA ALA A 213 4.72 25.64 -5.42
C ALA A 213 4.36 25.42 -3.94
N THR A 214 3.27 26.03 -3.45
CA THR A 214 2.75 25.80 -2.10
C THR A 214 2.36 24.34 -1.89
N PHE A 215 1.63 23.77 -2.85
CA PHE A 215 1.19 22.37 -2.80
C PHE A 215 2.37 21.40 -2.88
N ALA A 216 3.35 21.63 -3.75
CA ALA A 216 4.61 20.89 -3.81
C ALA A 216 5.38 20.95 -2.48
N GLY A 217 5.49 22.14 -1.87
CA GLY A 217 6.08 22.32 -0.54
C GLY A 217 5.41 21.48 0.53
N ILE A 218 4.08 21.53 0.65
CA ILE A 218 3.30 20.71 1.60
C ILE A 218 3.47 19.21 1.31
N MET A 219 3.42 18.82 0.04
CA MET A 219 3.50 17.43 -0.38
C MET A 219 4.90 16.82 -0.18
N SER A 220 5.97 17.63 -0.25
CA SER A 220 7.32 17.20 0.12
C SER A 220 7.37 16.67 1.56
N VAL A 221 6.68 17.32 2.51
CA VAL A 221 6.64 16.88 3.92
C VAL A 221 5.99 15.50 4.03
N TYR A 222 4.92 15.23 3.29
CA TYR A 222 4.30 13.91 3.25
C TYR A 222 5.20 12.84 2.60
N ALA A 223 5.95 13.18 1.56
CA ALA A 223 6.95 12.29 0.95
C ALA A 223 8.07 11.92 1.94
N LEU A 224 8.64 12.92 2.62
CA LEU A 224 9.66 12.71 3.66
C LEU A 224 9.13 11.89 4.85
N LEU A 225 7.87 12.09 5.25
CA LEU A 225 7.22 11.31 6.31
C LEU A 225 6.92 9.86 5.91
N ASP A 226 6.57 9.59 4.64
CA ASP A 226 6.40 8.22 4.16
C ASP A 226 7.75 7.52 3.92
N SER A 227 8.76 8.23 3.41
CA SER A 227 10.14 7.73 3.33
C SER A 227 10.64 7.27 4.70
N ARG A 228 10.38 8.03 5.78
CA ARG A 228 10.70 7.61 7.16
C ARG A 228 9.98 6.32 7.59
N ARG A 229 8.80 6.01 7.07
CA ARG A 229 8.10 4.73 7.30
C ARG A 229 8.72 3.60 6.46
N ALA A 230 8.88 3.82 5.16
CA ALA A 230 9.52 2.88 4.24
C ALA A 230 10.93 2.50 4.72
N PHE A 231 11.71 3.45 5.25
CA PHE A 231 13.04 3.18 5.80
C PHE A 231 13.01 2.24 7.02
N ARG A 232 11.94 2.24 7.84
CA ARG A 232 11.77 1.26 8.92
C ARG A 232 11.54 -0.14 8.37
N ASN A 233 10.66 -0.28 7.37
CA ASN A 233 10.45 -1.54 6.65
C ASN A 233 11.75 -2.02 5.98
N VAL A 234 12.52 -1.13 5.34
CA VAL A 234 13.83 -1.43 4.74
C VAL A 234 14.86 -1.86 5.78
N LYS A 235 14.96 -1.19 6.94
CA LYS A 235 15.87 -1.60 8.04
C LYS A 235 15.52 -2.99 8.57
N PHE A 236 14.22 -3.25 8.78
CA PHE A 236 13.70 -4.55 9.20
C PHE A 236 14.02 -5.66 8.19
N LEU A 237 13.69 -5.45 6.91
CA LEU A 237 13.95 -6.41 5.83
C LEU A 237 15.46 -6.64 5.60
N ARG A 238 16.31 -5.62 5.81
CA ARG A 238 17.78 -5.75 5.78
C ARG A 238 18.33 -6.57 6.95
N LYS A 239 17.74 -6.46 8.15
CA LYS A 239 18.08 -7.33 9.30
C LYS A 239 17.74 -8.79 8.97
N GLN A 240 16.48 -9.06 8.59
CA GLN A 240 16.03 -10.41 8.20
C GLN A 240 16.85 -11.00 7.05
N ARG A 241 17.27 -10.18 6.07
CA ARG A 241 18.12 -10.62 4.95
C ARG A 241 19.52 -11.07 5.37
N ARG A 242 20.05 -10.50 6.46
CA ARG A 242 21.35 -10.87 7.02
C ARG A 242 21.23 -12.22 7.73
N GLU A 243 20.26 -12.33 8.64
CA GLU A 243 19.99 -13.54 9.44
C GLU A 243 19.74 -14.76 8.54
N LEU A 244 18.94 -14.61 7.48
CA LEU A 244 18.73 -15.66 6.47
C LEU A 244 20.01 -16.06 5.71
N LYS A 245 20.91 -15.10 5.42
CA LYS A 245 22.18 -15.39 4.73
C LYS A 245 23.13 -16.16 5.65
N GLU A 246 23.20 -15.77 6.91
CA GLU A 246 24.01 -16.42 7.94
C GLU A 246 23.51 -17.85 8.20
N ALA A 247 22.19 -18.04 8.40
CA ALA A 247 21.57 -19.36 8.48
C ALA A 247 21.83 -20.22 7.23
N ARG A 248 21.76 -19.62 6.03
CA ARG A 248 22.05 -20.31 4.77
C ARG A 248 23.51 -20.75 4.69
N ALA A 249 24.46 -19.90 5.06
CA ALA A 249 25.88 -20.25 5.08
C ALA A 249 26.15 -21.40 6.06
N CYS A 250 25.56 -21.34 7.26
CA CYS A 250 25.66 -22.41 8.27
C CYS A 250 25.09 -23.74 7.78
N ARG A 251 23.93 -23.75 7.10
CA ARG A 251 23.37 -24.98 6.53
C ARG A 251 24.16 -25.49 5.33
N ALA A 252 24.64 -24.62 4.44
CA ALA A 252 25.48 -25.01 3.31
C ALA A 252 26.82 -25.63 3.77
N ALA A 253 27.44 -25.10 4.83
CA ALA A 253 28.64 -25.68 5.44
C ALA A 253 28.39 -27.05 6.09
N LYS A 254 27.15 -27.34 6.51
CA LYS A 254 26.71 -28.65 7.01
C LYS A 254 26.15 -29.57 5.91
N SER A 255 26.26 -29.19 4.62
CA SER A 255 25.67 -29.90 3.48
C SER A 255 24.15 -30.13 3.56
N LEU A 256 23.43 -29.33 4.37
CA LEU A 256 21.99 -29.44 4.56
C LEU A 256 21.20 -28.73 3.44
N PRO A 257 19.94 -29.14 3.17
CA PRO A 257 19.07 -28.42 2.24
C PRO A 257 18.90 -26.94 2.59
N THR A 258 19.01 -26.06 1.58
CA THR A 258 18.84 -24.60 1.73
C THR A 258 17.67 -24.03 0.93
N ARG A 259 16.83 -24.88 0.32
CA ARG A 259 15.75 -24.50 -0.61
C ARG A 259 14.69 -23.62 0.05
N ASP A 260 14.36 -23.92 1.29
CA ASP A 260 13.49 -23.15 2.18
C ASP A 260 14.03 -21.73 2.43
N LEU A 261 15.30 -21.61 2.81
CA LEU A 261 16.00 -20.34 2.96
C LEU A 261 16.10 -19.58 1.63
N ASP A 262 16.22 -20.27 0.49
CA ASP A 262 16.19 -19.65 -0.83
C ASP A 262 14.81 -19.10 -1.23
N VAL A 263 13.71 -19.76 -0.82
CA VAL A 263 12.35 -19.19 -0.92
C VAL A 263 12.25 -17.92 -0.10
N LEU A 264 12.66 -17.98 1.17
CA LEU A 264 12.61 -16.83 2.08
C LEU A 264 13.49 -15.66 1.59
N LEU A 265 14.73 -15.92 1.15
CA LEU A 265 15.62 -14.91 0.57
C LEU A 265 15.09 -14.30 -0.73
N SER A 266 14.35 -15.08 -1.53
CA SER A 266 13.72 -14.64 -2.79
C SER A 266 12.45 -13.81 -2.56
N VAL A 267 11.67 -14.11 -1.52
CA VAL A 267 10.54 -13.27 -1.07
C VAL A 267 11.06 -11.99 -0.42
N ASN A 268 11.97 -12.08 0.55
CA ASN A 268 12.62 -10.95 1.19
C ASN A 268 13.32 -10.01 0.19
N PHE A 269 13.94 -10.54 -0.87
CA PHE A 269 14.52 -9.71 -1.94
C PHE A 269 13.46 -8.86 -2.64
N ARG A 270 12.31 -9.46 -2.95
CA ARG A 270 11.18 -8.77 -3.59
C ARG A 270 10.58 -7.71 -2.67
N GLU A 271 10.40 -8.03 -1.39
CA GLU A 271 9.91 -7.08 -0.38
C GLU A 271 10.87 -5.90 -0.21
N LEU A 272 12.17 -6.19 -0.04
CA LEU A 272 13.22 -5.19 0.16
C LEU A 272 13.38 -4.26 -1.04
N GLY A 273 13.28 -4.80 -2.26
CA GLY A 273 13.32 -3.98 -3.47
C GLY A 273 12.05 -3.16 -3.67
N THR A 274 10.84 -3.67 -3.38
CA THR A 274 9.62 -2.85 -3.49
C THR A 274 9.54 -1.75 -2.43
N GLU A 275 9.88 -2.01 -1.17
CA GLU A 275 9.91 -0.94 -0.14
C GLU A 275 11.13 -0.02 -0.31
N GLY A 276 12.26 -0.54 -0.82
CA GLY A 276 13.50 0.23 -1.02
C GLY A 276 13.50 1.12 -2.27
N VAL A 277 13.08 0.56 -3.42
CA VAL A 277 12.99 1.28 -4.70
C VAL A 277 11.66 2.03 -4.75
N ASN A 278 10.55 1.33 -5.03
CA ASN A 278 9.24 1.92 -5.36
C ASN A 278 8.60 2.79 -4.27
N ARG A 279 9.16 2.81 -3.05
CA ARG A 279 8.62 3.58 -1.93
C ARG A 279 9.67 4.48 -1.27
N TRP A 280 10.73 3.92 -0.67
CA TRP A 280 11.74 4.74 0.02
C TRP A 280 12.49 5.67 -0.94
N ALA A 281 13.12 5.13 -1.99
CA ALA A 281 13.87 5.94 -2.95
C ALA A 281 12.96 6.88 -3.75
N LEU A 282 11.80 6.41 -4.24
CA LEU A 282 10.82 7.24 -4.93
C LEU A 282 10.43 8.48 -4.09
N ASN A 283 9.99 8.27 -2.84
CA ASN A 283 9.55 9.36 -1.96
C ASN A 283 10.71 10.24 -1.48
N MET A 284 11.96 9.80 -1.57
CA MET A 284 13.13 10.66 -1.35
C MET A 284 13.37 11.57 -2.56
N PHE A 285 13.40 11.02 -3.78
CA PHE A 285 13.64 11.81 -4.99
C PHE A 285 12.50 12.78 -5.30
N MET A 286 11.23 12.34 -5.22
CA MET A 286 10.08 13.24 -5.35
C MET A 286 10.02 14.26 -4.21
N GLY A 287 10.35 13.85 -2.98
CA GLY A 287 10.35 14.76 -1.82
C GLY A 287 11.38 15.87 -1.94
N VAL A 288 12.59 15.56 -2.42
CA VAL A 288 13.64 16.56 -2.68
C VAL A 288 13.31 17.39 -3.92
N GLY A 289 12.87 16.76 -5.01
CA GLY A 289 12.44 17.44 -6.24
C GLY A 289 11.38 18.50 -5.97
N ALA A 290 10.34 18.15 -5.22
CA ALA A 290 9.27 19.08 -4.82
C ALA A 290 9.75 20.27 -3.98
N VAL A 291 10.83 20.14 -3.20
CA VAL A 291 11.46 21.27 -2.49
C VAL A 291 12.22 22.16 -3.46
N LEU A 292 13.01 21.59 -4.38
CA LEU A 292 13.74 22.36 -5.40
C LEU A 292 12.79 23.10 -6.34
N ILE A 293 11.69 22.46 -6.73
CA ILE A 293 10.57 23.03 -7.48
C ILE A 293 9.92 24.19 -6.71
N CYS A 294 9.59 24.00 -5.42
CA CYS A 294 8.97 25.03 -4.59
C CYS A 294 9.87 26.28 -4.48
N VAL A 295 11.14 26.09 -4.14
CA VAL A 295 12.13 27.16 -4.03
C VAL A 295 12.37 27.86 -5.38
N GLY A 296 12.56 27.08 -6.46
CA GLY A 296 12.76 27.62 -7.81
C GLY A 296 11.58 28.46 -8.28
N THR A 297 10.36 27.98 -8.11
CA THR A 297 9.15 28.70 -8.54
C THR A 297 8.91 29.99 -7.74
N TYR A 298 9.21 30.03 -6.43
CA TYR A 298 9.20 31.30 -5.69
C TYR A 298 10.31 32.27 -6.13
N LEU A 299 11.50 31.77 -6.47
CA LEU A 299 12.57 32.58 -7.06
C LEU A 299 12.22 33.09 -8.47
N ALA A 300 11.39 32.37 -9.24
CA ALA A 300 10.86 32.84 -10.52
C ALA A 300 9.94 34.06 -10.32
N ILE A 301 9.01 33.96 -9.36
CA ILE A 301 8.00 34.98 -9.07
C ILE A 301 8.64 36.24 -8.48
N ALA A 302 9.61 36.09 -7.58
CA ALA A 302 10.35 37.22 -6.98
C ALA A 302 11.52 37.72 -7.85
N GLY A 303 11.78 37.09 -8.99
CA GLY A 303 13.01 37.22 -9.78
C GLY A 303 13.13 38.49 -10.62
N ALA A 304 13.19 39.67 -9.99
CA ALA A 304 13.44 40.95 -10.68
C ALA A 304 14.82 41.03 -11.37
N ASN A 305 15.75 40.12 -11.05
CA ASN A 305 17.07 40.03 -11.66
C ASN A 305 17.14 38.81 -12.62
N LYS A 306 17.57 39.06 -13.87
CA LYS A 306 17.70 38.06 -14.93
C LYS A 306 18.55 36.84 -14.54
N GLY A 307 19.57 37.02 -13.70
CA GLY A 307 20.38 35.92 -13.16
C GLY A 307 19.61 35.03 -12.18
N ILE A 308 18.77 35.61 -11.33
CA ILE A 308 17.91 34.88 -10.38
C ILE A 308 16.84 34.10 -11.15
N PHE A 309 16.20 34.72 -12.16
CA PHE A 309 15.22 34.07 -13.02
C PHE A 309 15.81 32.85 -13.76
N LEU A 310 17.02 32.99 -14.33
CA LEU A 310 17.68 31.92 -15.08
C LEU A 310 18.16 30.77 -14.15
N ALA A 311 18.66 31.10 -12.95
CA ALA A 311 18.95 30.10 -11.92
C ALA A 311 17.69 29.37 -11.43
N SER A 312 16.58 30.10 -11.29
CA SER A 312 15.25 29.55 -10.99
C SER A 312 14.82 28.52 -12.05
N ASN A 313 14.89 28.88 -13.33
CA ASN A 313 14.43 28.02 -14.42
C ASN A 313 15.27 26.75 -14.56
N LEU A 314 16.57 26.83 -14.25
CA LEU A 314 17.44 25.66 -14.13
C LEU A 314 17.03 24.79 -12.93
N LEU A 315 16.68 25.38 -11.80
CA LEU A 315 16.35 24.69 -10.55
C LEU A 315 14.99 23.96 -10.60
N SER A 316 13.92 24.65 -11.02
CA SER A 316 12.57 24.06 -11.12
C SER A 316 12.42 23.21 -12.39
N GLY A 317 12.84 23.73 -13.55
CA GLY A 317 12.66 23.05 -14.84
C GLY A 317 13.49 21.78 -14.98
N TYR A 318 14.80 21.85 -14.72
CA TYR A 318 15.74 20.77 -15.07
C TYR A 318 16.26 20.00 -13.86
N ILE A 319 16.84 20.68 -12.87
CA ILE A 319 17.49 20.03 -11.72
C ILE A 319 16.47 19.38 -10.79
N GLY A 320 15.28 19.98 -10.61
CA GLY A 320 14.18 19.39 -9.83
C GLY A 320 13.60 18.12 -10.46
N ASN A 321 13.52 18.06 -11.79
CA ASN A 321 12.88 16.97 -12.54
C ASN A 321 13.83 15.81 -12.92
N ALA A 322 15.12 16.08 -13.14
CA ALA A 322 16.10 15.05 -13.50
C ALA A 322 16.18 13.84 -12.51
N PRO A 323 16.09 14.02 -11.18
CA PRO A 323 16.02 12.90 -10.23
C PRO A 323 14.82 11.97 -10.46
N ILE A 324 13.67 12.52 -10.87
CA ILE A 324 12.45 11.76 -11.15
C ILE A 324 12.60 10.97 -12.44
N ALA A 325 13.19 11.57 -13.50
CA ALA A 325 13.48 10.87 -14.75
C ALA A 325 14.47 9.70 -14.57
N ILE A 326 15.58 9.93 -13.84
CA ILE A 326 16.58 8.89 -13.52
C ILE A 326 15.96 7.78 -12.67
N PHE A 327 15.14 8.14 -11.68
CA PHE A 327 14.47 7.17 -10.84
C PHE A 327 13.40 6.37 -11.61
N GLY A 328 12.68 7.00 -12.54
CA GLY A 328 11.65 6.35 -13.36
C GLY A 328 12.18 5.18 -14.18
N ALA A 329 13.37 5.31 -14.78
CA ALA A 329 14.05 4.21 -15.44
C ALA A 329 14.38 3.06 -14.47
N THR A 330 14.92 3.38 -13.29
CA THR A 330 15.28 2.41 -12.25
C THR A 330 14.06 1.64 -11.73
N ASN A 331 12.97 2.35 -11.44
CA ASN A 331 11.68 1.80 -11.04
C ASN A 331 11.10 0.86 -12.11
N SER A 332 11.28 1.19 -13.39
CA SER A 332 10.76 0.38 -14.50
C SER A 332 11.58 -0.88 -14.76
N CYS A 333 12.91 -0.86 -14.59
CA CYS A 333 13.71 -2.07 -14.58
C CYS A 333 13.29 -3.01 -13.43
N TRP A 334 13.04 -2.46 -12.24
CA TRP A 334 12.50 -3.26 -11.12
C TRP A 334 11.08 -3.75 -11.41
N ALA A 335 10.23 -2.93 -12.02
CA ALA A 335 8.88 -3.32 -12.41
C ALA A 335 8.90 -4.51 -13.39
N PHE A 336 9.77 -4.48 -14.41
CA PHE A 336 9.94 -5.60 -15.33
C PHE A 336 10.36 -6.89 -14.61
N TYR A 337 11.33 -6.82 -13.68
CA TYR A 337 11.70 -7.97 -12.84
C TYR A 337 10.49 -8.55 -12.06
N ILE A 338 9.66 -7.68 -11.47
CA ILE A 338 8.46 -8.10 -10.73
C ILE A 338 7.41 -8.72 -11.66
N LEU A 339 7.19 -8.19 -12.86
CA LEU A 339 6.29 -8.76 -13.88
C LEU A 339 6.73 -10.18 -14.26
N CYS A 340 8.03 -10.37 -14.52
CA CYS A 340 8.63 -11.66 -14.84
C CYS A 340 8.53 -12.66 -13.67
N LYS A 341 8.83 -12.24 -12.43
CA LYS A 341 8.69 -13.11 -11.24
C LYS A 341 7.24 -13.55 -11.04
N ALA A 342 6.28 -12.64 -11.12
CA ALA A 342 4.85 -12.96 -11.00
C ALA A 342 4.36 -13.89 -12.13
N GLN A 343 4.84 -13.72 -13.37
CA GLN A 343 4.52 -14.66 -14.44
C GLN A 343 5.18 -16.03 -14.22
N GLY A 344 6.39 -16.07 -13.64
CA GLY A 344 7.05 -17.28 -13.18
C GLY A 344 6.23 -18.07 -12.16
N HIS A 345 5.65 -17.40 -11.17
CA HIS A 345 4.77 -18.02 -10.17
C HIS A 345 3.53 -18.68 -10.83
N ILE A 346 2.84 -17.95 -11.71
CA ILE A 346 1.69 -18.50 -12.48
C ILE A 346 2.13 -19.73 -13.29
N ASN A 347 3.25 -19.62 -14.01
CA ASN A 347 3.75 -20.67 -14.89
C ASN A 347 4.26 -21.90 -14.13
N ALA A 348 4.72 -21.75 -12.89
CA ALA A 348 5.11 -22.84 -12.00
C ALA A 348 3.87 -23.53 -11.40
N ALA A 349 2.97 -22.77 -10.77
CA ALA A 349 1.75 -23.30 -10.17
C ALA A 349 0.88 -24.05 -11.18
N LYS A 350 0.72 -23.52 -12.41
CA LYS A 350 0.01 -24.21 -13.51
C LYS A 350 0.55 -25.61 -13.85
N LYS A 351 1.82 -25.91 -13.55
CA LYS A 351 2.45 -27.21 -13.84
C LYS A 351 2.52 -28.14 -12.62
N ALA A 352 2.53 -27.59 -11.41
CA ALA A 352 2.69 -28.37 -10.18
C ALA A 352 1.35 -28.70 -9.49
N ILE A 353 0.38 -27.78 -9.54
CA ILE A 353 -0.91 -27.89 -8.84
C ILE A 353 -2.10 -27.50 -9.75
N PRO A 354 -2.26 -28.12 -10.94
CA PRO A 354 -3.40 -27.86 -11.83
C PRO A 354 -4.75 -28.11 -11.12
N GLY A 355 -5.79 -27.36 -11.51
CA GLY A 355 -7.15 -27.51 -10.96
C GLY A 355 -7.38 -26.97 -9.53
N THR A 356 -6.34 -26.84 -8.70
CA THR A 356 -6.47 -26.48 -7.27
C THR A 356 -7.00 -25.06 -7.01
N GLN A 357 -7.64 -24.86 -5.84
CA GLN A 357 -8.02 -23.53 -5.36
C GLN A 357 -6.77 -22.66 -5.11
N SER A 358 -5.69 -23.24 -4.58
CA SER A 358 -4.38 -22.59 -4.42
C SER A 358 -3.82 -22.03 -5.74
N LEU A 359 -3.95 -22.73 -6.87
CA LEU A 359 -3.59 -22.17 -8.19
C LEU A 359 -4.41 -20.92 -8.53
N ALA A 360 -5.73 -20.91 -8.25
CA ALA A 360 -6.56 -19.74 -8.49
C ALA A 360 -6.14 -18.56 -7.60
N LEU A 361 -5.78 -18.81 -6.34
CA LEU A 361 -5.28 -17.79 -5.40
C LEU A 361 -3.90 -17.25 -5.81
N ILE A 362 -2.95 -18.09 -6.23
CA ILE A 362 -1.65 -17.66 -6.78
C ILE A 362 -1.86 -16.85 -8.07
N LYS A 363 -2.76 -17.27 -8.97
CA LYS A 363 -3.10 -16.54 -10.20
C LYS A 363 -3.67 -15.16 -9.87
N ARG A 364 -4.59 -15.07 -8.90
CA ARG A 364 -5.19 -13.81 -8.40
C ARG A 364 -4.13 -12.89 -7.78
N ARG A 365 -3.29 -13.41 -6.89
CA ARG A 365 -2.16 -12.70 -6.26
C ARG A 365 -1.22 -12.12 -7.32
N SER A 366 -0.77 -12.97 -8.25
CA SER A 366 0.21 -12.62 -9.26
C SER A 366 -0.33 -11.61 -10.28
N ARG A 367 -1.59 -11.76 -10.74
CA ARG A 367 -2.23 -10.77 -11.62
C ARG A 367 -2.46 -9.42 -10.94
N ASN A 368 -2.86 -9.39 -9.66
CA ASN A 368 -3.00 -8.12 -8.92
C ASN A 368 -1.66 -7.38 -8.77
N VAL A 369 -0.55 -8.11 -8.60
CA VAL A 369 0.80 -7.53 -8.62
C VAL A 369 1.16 -7.06 -10.03
N GLN A 370 0.91 -7.85 -11.08
CA GLN A 370 1.22 -7.46 -12.45
C GLN A 370 0.48 -6.20 -12.92
N ILE A 371 -0.80 -6.03 -12.54
CA ILE A 371 -1.58 -4.81 -12.84
C ILE A 371 -0.94 -3.57 -12.19
N TYR A 372 -0.67 -3.63 -10.88
CA TYR A 372 0.03 -2.56 -10.16
C TYR A 372 1.37 -2.25 -10.82
N THR A 373 2.20 -3.26 -11.02
CA THR A 373 3.58 -3.11 -11.47
C THR A 373 3.66 -2.59 -12.91
N GLY A 374 2.78 -3.06 -13.81
CA GLY A 374 2.72 -2.59 -15.19
C GLY A 374 2.38 -1.10 -15.25
N ILE A 375 1.30 -0.69 -14.59
CA ILE A 375 0.84 0.71 -14.55
C ILE A 375 1.86 1.60 -13.82
N ASN A 376 2.43 1.15 -12.70
CA ASN A 376 3.44 1.90 -11.95
C ASN A 376 4.74 2.10 -12.77
N GLY A 377 5.18 1.11 -13.55
CA GLY A 377 6.36 1.21 -14.41
C GLY A 377 6.15 2.15 -15.60
N THR A 378 5.04 2.00 -16.33
CA THR A 378 4.73 2.89 -17.46
C THR A 378 4.49 4.32 -17.00
N ALA A 379 3.76 4.52 -15.90
CA ALA A 379 3.52 5.84 -15.33
C ALA A 379 4.82 6.56 -14.94
N THR A 380 5.81 5.90 -14.33
CA THR A 380 7.07 6.59 -13.98
C THR A 380 7.96 6.89 -15.18
N ILE A 381 7.87 6.15 -16.29
CA ILE A 381 8.54 6.53 -17.54
C ILE A 381 7.84 7.76 -18.14
N LEU A 382 6.51 7.73 -18.26
CA LEU A 382 5.75 8.83 -18.84
C LEU A 382 5.80 10.10 -17.98
N GLY A 383 5.88 9.97 -16.65
CA GLY A 383 6.12 11.06 -15.70
C GLY A 383 7.54 11.62 -15.83
N GLY A 384 8.56 10.76 -15.88
CA GLY A 384 9.95 11.18 -16.09
C GLY A 384 10.21 11.85 -17.46
N VAL A 385 9.49 11.44 -18.51
CA VAL A 385 9.55 12.09 -19.83
C VAL A 385 8.71 13.38 -19.84
N GLY A 386 7.50 13.35 -19.27
CA GLY A 386 6.60 14.51 -19.19
C GLY A 386 7.17 15.66 -18.37
N SER A 387 7.82 15.38 -17.23
CA SER A 387 8.49 16.36 -16.37
C SER A 387 9.68 17.06 -17.07
N MET A 388 10.41 16.34 -17.93
CA MET A 388 11.46 16.94 -18.76
C MET A 388 10.91 17.74 -19.95
N ILE A 389 9.73 17.39 -20.47
CA ILE A 389 9.04 18.16 -21.53
C ILE A 389 8.42 19.44 -20.96
N THR A 390 7.79 19.37 -19.78
CA THR A 390 7.20 20.53 -19.09
C THR A 390 8.22 21.58 -18.67
N ALA A 391 9.52 21.27 -18.65
CA ALA A 391 10.58 22.28 -18.54
C ALA A 391 10.60 23.30 -19.72
N THR A 392 9.96 23.00 -20.86
CA THR A 392 10.00 23.85 -22.08
C THR A 392 8.70 23.91 -22.90
N ARG A 393 7.73 23.01 -22.68
CA ARG A 393 6.53 22.89 -23.54
C ARG A 393 5.27 22.60 -22.71
N TRP A 394 4.28 23.48 -22.81
CA TRP A 394 3.03 23.39 -22.03
C TRP A 394 2.25 22.09 -22.27
N TRP A 395 2.31 21.51 -23.48
CA TRP A 395 1.62 20.25 -23.78
C TRP A 395 2.19 19.05 -23.00
N GLY A 396 3.37 19.16 -22.39
CA GLY A 396 3.88 18.18 -21.45
C GLY A 396 2.94 17.93 -20.26
N TYR A 397 2.21 18.97 -19.80
CA TYR A 397 1.24 18.82 -18.70
C TYR A 397 0.07 17.90 -19.10
N VAL A 398 -0.30 17.85 -20.39
CA VAL A 398 -1.33 16.93 -20.89
C VAL A 398 -0.89 15.46 -20.77
N ILE A 399 0.41 15.18 -20.91
CA ILE A 399 1.00 13.84 -20.68
C ILE A 399 1.00 13.48 -19.19
N LEU A 400 1.10 14.46 -18.29
CA LEU A 400 1.10 14.21 -16.84
C LEU A 400 -0.30 13.87 -16.29
N ILE A 401 -1.40 14.29 -16.94
CA ILE A 401 -2.79 13.94 -16.52
C ILE A 401 -2.98 12.42 -16.31
N PRO A 402 -2.70 11.53 -17.29
CA PRO A 402 -2.81 10.09 -17.08
C PRO A 402 -1.79 9.53 -16.06
N VAL A 403 -0.63 10.16 -15.89
CA VAL A 403 0.38 9.77 -14.88
C VAL A 403 -0.15 10.03 -13.46
N ILE A 404 -0.79 11.18 -13.23
CA ILE A 404 -1.45 11.53 -11.96
C ILE A 404 -2.53 10.51 -11.62
N LEU A 405 -3.42 10.21 -12.57
CA LEU A 405 -4.48 9.21 -12.39
C LEU A 405 -3.92 7.81 -12.11
N ALA A 406 -2.84 7.43 -12.80
CA ALA A 406 -2.13 6.16 -12.58
C ALA A 406 -1.48 6.09 -11.18
N SER A 407 -0.96 7.21 -10.65
CA SER A 407 -0.36 7.28 -9.32
C SER A 407 -1.39 7.16 -8.20
N VAL A 408 -2.52 7.87 -8.31
CA VAL A 408 -3.67 7.73 -7.40
C VAL A 408 -4.19 6.29 -7.42
N PHE A 409 -4.36 5.69 -8.61
CA PHE A 409 -4.73 4.29 -8.76
C PHE A 409 -3.70 3.36 -8.10
N CYS A 410 -2.41 3.55 -8.34
CA CYS A 410 -1.34 2.69 -7.81
C CYS A 410 -1.24 2.76 -6.29
N ASN A 411 -1.42 3.93 -5.67
CA ASN A 411 -1.48 4.06 -4.20
C ASN A 411 -2.68 3.29 -3.64
N TYR A 412 -3.88 3.49 -4.21
CA TYR A 412 -5.09 2.78 -3.80
C TYR A 412 -4.98 1.26 -3.99
N TRP A 413 -4.48 0.81 -5.15
CA TRP A 413 -4.36 -0.60 -5.50
C TRP A 413 -3.25 -1.30 -4.71
N TRP A 414 -2.13 -0.62 -4.40
CA TRP A 414 -1.14 -1.13 -3.46
C TRP A 414 -1.77 -1.38 -2.10
N ARG A 415 -2.40 -0.35 -1.51
CA ARG A 415 -3.02 -0.45 -0.19
C ARG A 415 -4.12 -1.53 -0.12
N THR A 416 -4.96 -1.66 -1.16
CA THR A 416 -6.14 -2.54 -1.13
C THR A 416 -5.94 -3.94 -1.75
N ARG A 417 -5.02 -4.13 -2.71
CA ARG A 417 -4.85 -5.39 -3.49
C ARG A 417 -3.43 -5.97 -3.49
N ALA A 418 -2.37 -5.15 -3.60
CA ALA A 418 -1.01 -5.65 -3.87
C ALA A 418 -0.04 -5.66 -2.66
N GLY A 419 -0.14 -4.72 -1.72
CA GLY A 419 0.63 -4.72 -0.46
C GLY A 419 0.04 -5.65 0.60
N TYR A 420 0.84 -6.01 1.59
CA TYR A 420 0.43 -6.77 2.79
C TYR A 420 1.29 -6.35 4.00
N SER A 421 0.83 -6.66 5.20
CA SER A 421 1.64 -6.58 6.42
C SER A 421 1.93 -8.00 6.93
N ARG A 422 3.11 -8.24 7.50
CA ARG A 422 3.46 -9.51 8.17
C ARG A 422 4.42 -9.24 9.32
N ARG A 423 4.35 -10.05 10.38
CA ARG A 423 5.32 -10.02 11.48
C ARG A 423 6.53 -10.86 11.09
N ASP A 424 6.38 -12.17 11.05
CA ASP A 424 7.50 -13.09 10.84
C ASP A 424 7.63 -13.56 9.37
N LEU A 425 8.68 -14.32 9.04
CA LEU A 425 8.88 -14.88 7.68
C LEU A 425 8.22 -16.23 7.49
N VAL A 426 8.20 -17.03 8.56
CA VAL A 426 7.51 -18.30 8.66
C VAL A 426 6.43 -18.09 9.70
N PRO A 427 5.18 -17.79 9.29
CA PRO A 427 4.05 -17.68 10.19
C PRO A 427 3.87 -18.94 11.02
N TYR A 428 3.36 -18.82 12.25
CA TYR A 428 3.17 -20.00 13.10
C TYR A 428 2.27 -21.04 12.41
N GLY A 429 2.66 -22.31 12.52
CA GLY A 429 2.02 -23.44 11.87
C GLY A 429 2.22 -23.53 10.35
N LEU A 430 3.21 -22.81 9.77
CA LEU A 430 3.47 -22.83 8.32
C LEU A 430 4.82 -23.49 7.95
N SER A 431 4.80 -24.80 7.74
CA SER A 431 5.89 -25.49 7.04
C SER A 431 6.09 -24.93 5.62
N ILE A 432 7.35 -24.64 5.28
CA ILE A 432 7.80 -24.31 3.91
C ILE A 432 8.35 -25.56 3.20
N PHE A 433 8.37 -26.71 3.87
CA PHE A 433 8.96 -27.94 3.36
C PHE A 433 8.05 -28.71 2.39
N SER A 434 6.72 -28.61 2.56
CA SER A 434 5.72 -29.29 1.72
C SER A 434 4.92 -28.30 0.84
N VAL A 435 4.28 -28.84 -0.20
CA VAL A 435 3.31 -28.09 -1.03
C VAL A 435 1.97 -28.01 -0.30
N ASP A 436 1.60 -29.07 0.41
CA ASP A 436 0.23 -29.33 0.86
C ASP A 436 -0.11 -28.55 2.12
N GLU A 437 0.81 -28.39 3.07
CA GLU A 437 0.61 -27.52 4.25
C GLU A 437 0.53 -26.04 3.81
N LEU A 438 1.41 -25.63 2.91
CA LEU A 438 1.46 -24.27 2.37
C LEU A 438 0.25 -23.93 1.50
N SER A 439 -0.32 -24.92 0.80
CA SER A 439 -1.61 -24.81 0.09
C SER A 439 -2.79 -24.77 1.07
N THR A 440 -2.79 -25.64 2.09
CA THR A 440 -3.82 -25.71 3.13
C THR A 440 -3.92 -24.40 3.90
N ALA A 441 -2.79 -23.80 4.29
CA ALA A 441 -2.74 -22.51 4.99
C ALA A 441 -3.18 -21.33 4.11
N LEU A 442 -2.86 -21.37 2.81
CA LEU A 442 -3.34 -20.40 1.83
C LEU A 442 -4.87 -20.46 1.69
N GLU A 443 -5.42 -21.67 1.54
CA GLU A 443 -6.86 -21.88 1.40
C GLU A 443 -7.62 -21.68 2.73
N PHE A 444 -6.97 -21.92 3.87
CA PHE A 444 -7.49 -21.50 5.18
C PHE A 444 -7.58 -19.99 5.29
N ALA A 445 -6.51 -19.24 4.98
CA ALA A 445 -6.50 -17.78 5.06
C ALA A 445 -7.56 -17.14 4.13
N ALA A 446 -7.73 -17.68 2.91
CA ALA A 446 -8.77 -17.23 1.98
C ALA A 446 -10.19 -17.49 2.53
N ARG A 447 -10.45 -18.67 3.10
CA ARG A 447 -11.74 -19.01 3.75
C ARG A 447 -11.99 -18.19 5.02
N ALA A 448 -10.94 -17.85 5.76
CA ALA A 448 -11.03 -17.03 6.97
C ALA A 448 -11.41 -15.57 6.67
N GLU A 449 -10.89 -14.95 5.59
CA GLU A 449 -11.35 -13.61 5.18
C GLU A 449 -12.87 -13.60 4.88
N ALA A 450 -13.42 -14.67 4.30
CA ALA A 450 -14.84 -14.79 3.97
C ALA A 450 -15.71 -14.98 5.23
N LYS A 451 -15.47 -16.05 6.01
CA LYS A 451 -16.21 -16.38 7.24
C LYS A 451 -16.30 -15.19 8.22
N ILE A 452 -15.24 -14.42 8.39
CA ILE A 452 -15.22 -13.26 9.32
C ILE A 452 -16.10 -12.10 8.84
N LYS A 453 -16.31 -11.94 7.52
CA LYS A 453 -17.22 -10.92 6.97
C LYS A 453 -18.69 -11.34 7.07
N GLU A 454 -18.95 -12.63 6.95
CA GLU A 454 -20.27 -13.24 7.11
C GLU A 454 -20.69 -13.19 8.59
N GLN A 455 -19.87 -13.74 9.48
CA GLN A 455 -20.16 -13.88 10.91
C GLN A 455 -19.79 -12.64 11.73
N LYS A 456 -20.34 -11.48 11.37
CA LYS A 456 -20.00 -10.18 11.98
C LYS A 456 -20.14 -10.14 13.51
N LYS A 457 -21.14 -10.84 14.08
CA LYS A 457 -21.39 -10.82 15.54
C LYS A 457 -20.34 -11.62 16.32
N THR A 458 -20.10 -12.88 15.94
CA THR A 458 -19.26 -13.82 16.70
C THR A 458 -18.25 -14.54 15.79
N PRO A 459 -17.29 -13.81 15.19
CA PRO A 459 -16.44 -14.33 14.12
C PRO A 459 -15.50 -15.47 14.54
N ILE A 460 -15.21 -15.67 15.83
CA ILE A 460 -14.32 -16.74 16.30
C ILE A 460 -15.04 -18.11 16.31
N ASN A 461 -16.36 -18.13 16.42
CA ASN A 461 -17.15 -19.35 16.65
C ASN A 461 -17.14 -20.35 15.49
N SER A 462 -16.68 -19.97 14.29
CA SER A 462 -16.50 -20.88 13.15
C SER A 462 -15.07 -21.38 12.94
N PHE A 463 -14.18 -21.13 13.90
CA PHE A 463 -12.79 -21.59 13.93
C PHE A 463 -12.40 -22.32 15.23
N VAL A 464 -13.11 -22.09 16.33
CA VAL A 464 -12.77 -22.63 17.66
C VAL A 464 -13.86 -23.59 18.15
N SER A 465 -13.46 -24.79 18.58
CA SER A 465 -14.38 -25.87 19.00
C SER A 465 -15.22 -25.52 20.23
N ASP A 466 -14.67 -24.72 21.14
CA ASP A 466 -15.36 -24.14 22.29
C ASP A 466 -15.08 -22.63 22.32
N PRO A 467 -16.00 -21.78 21.84
CA PRO A 467 -15.85 -20.33 21.85
C PRO A 467 -16.19 -19.68 23.21
N SER A 468 -16.57 -20.47 24.22
CA SER A 468 -16.83 -20.01 25.59
C SER A 468 -15.62 -20.15 26.52
N SER A 469 -14.72 -21.09 26.24
CA SER A 469 -13.44 -21.22 26.95
C SER A 469 -12.43 -20.15 26.51
N LEU A 470 -12.00 -19.33 27.48
CA LEU A 470 -10.94 -18.33 27.28
C LEU A 470 -9.65 -18.96 26.75
N ARG A 471 -9.29 -20.18 27.20
CA ARG A 471 -8.09 -20.90 26.70
C ARG A 471 -8.21 -21.19 25.20
N SER A 472 -9.32 -21.78 24.77
CA SER A 472 -9.57 -22.10 23.37
C SER A 472 -9.53 -20.85 22.47
N VAL A 473 -10.06 -19.72 22.96
CA VAL A 473 -10.05 -18.43 22.27
C VAL A 473 -8.64 -17.81 22.23
N LEU A 474 -7.89 -17.83 23.34
CA LEU A 474 -6.53 -17.29 23.40
C LEU A 474 -5.55 -18.10 22.54
N THR A 475 -5.65 -19.44 22.53
CA THR A 475 -4.87 -20.31 21.63
C THR A 475 -5.10 -19.91 20.18
N PHE A 476 -6.35 -19.78 19.72
CA PHE A 476 -6.63 -19.30 18.36
C PHE A 476 -6.06 -17.89 18.07
N ILE A 477 -6.17 -16.96 19.03
CA ILE A 477 -5.60 -15.61 18.89
C ILE A 477 -4.07 -15.63 18.80
N GLN A 478 -3.40 -16.55 19.49
CA GLN A 478 -1.95 -16.76 19.46
C GLN A 478 -1.50 -17.44 18.15
N GLU A 479 -2.08 -18.59 17.80
CA GLU A 479 -1.77 -19.36 16.58
C GLU A 479 -1.97 -18.55 15.29
N GLN A 480 -2.93 -17.62 15.30
CA GLN A 480 -3.25 -16.78 14.16
C GLN A 480 -2.54 -15.41 14.18
N GLU A 481 -1.51 -15.21 15.01
CA GLU A 481 -0.72 -13.96 15.12
C GLU A 481 -1.56 -12.71 15.48
N LEU A 482 -2.72 -12.89 16.11
CA LEU A 482 -3.64 -11.82 16.51
C LEU A 482 -3.46 -11.34 17.96
N LEU A 483 -2.57 -11.97 18.73
CA LEU A 483 -2.32 -11.63 20.14
C LEU A 483 -1.85 -10.17 20.33
N GLU A 484 -0.98 -9.66 19.47
CA GLU A 484 -0.49 -8.28 19.53
C GLU A 484 -1.61 -7.23 19.36
N PRO A 485 -2.44 -7.24 18.29
CA PRO A 485 -3.57 -6.31 18.16
C PRO A 485 -4.72 -6.58 19.16
N PHE A 486 -4.78 -7.75 19.79
CA PHE A 486 -5.69 -8.05 20.89
C PHE A 486 -5.24 -7.41 22.20
N CYS A 487 -4.00 -7.65 22.65
CA CYS A 487 -3.41 -7.04 23.85
C CYS A 487 -3.44 -5.51 23.78
N LEU A 488 -3.20 -4.94 22.58
CA LEU A 488 -3.28 -3.50 22.34
C LEU A 488 -4.67 -2.92 22.64
N ARG A 489 -5.76 -3.66 22.44
CA ARG A 489 -7.13 -3.23 22.80
C ARG A 489 -7.48 -3.55 24.24
N LEU A 490 -6.98 -4.67 24.76
CA LEU A 490 -7.18 -5.08 26.14
C LEU A 490 -6.65 -4.01 27.13
N VAL A 491 -5.58 -3.30 26.76
CA VAL A 491 -5.01 -2.15 27.50
C VAL A 491 -5.73 -0.81 27.22
N GLN A 492 -6.53 -0.73 26.14
CA GLN A 492 -7.38 0.44 25.86
C GLN A 492 -8.67 0.45 26.70
N ASP A 493 -9.12 -0.72 27.16
CA ASP A 493 -10.19 -0.82 28.15
C ASP A 493 -9.65 -0.49 29.55
N ALA A 494 -10.22 0.53 30.20
CA ALA A 494 -9.74 1.00 31.50
C ALA A 494 -10.00 0.00 32.64
N GLY A 495 -11.12 -0.74 32.59
CA GLY A 495 -11.48 -1.72 33.61
C GLY A 495 -10.60 -2.97 33.52
N LEU A 496 -10.42 -3.51 32.32
CA LEU A 496 -9.54 -4.66 32.11
C LEU A 496 -8.06 -4.29 32.32
N ARG A 497 -7.62 -3.07 32.00
CA ARG A 497 -6.26 -2.61 32.31
C ARG A 497 -5.97 -2.60 33.82
N THR A 498 -6.94 -2.22 34.67
CA THR A 498 -6.77 -2.36 36.14
C THR A 498 -6.79 -3.81 36.59
N THR A 499 -7.65 -4.65 36.01
CA THR A 499 -7.74 -6.10 36.28
C THR A 499 -6.43 -6.84 35.95
N ILE A 500 -5.69 -6.38 34.93
CA ILE A 500 -4.38 -6.91 34.51
C ILE A 500 -3.22 -6.39 35.39
N GLY A 501 -3.49 -5.59 36.43
CA GLY A 501 -2.47 -5.07 37.33
C GLY A 501 -1.71 -3.85 36.80
N CYS A 502 -2.25 -3.15 35.79
CA CYS A 502 -1.61 -1.99 35.14
C CYS A 502 -2.33 -0.64 35.42
N PRO A 503 -2.71 -0.29 36.67
CA PRO A 503 -3.55 0.89 36.95
C PRO A 503 -2.87 2.21 36.56
N ASN A 504 -1.59 2.38 36.88
CA ASN A 504 -0.89 3.67 36.85
C ASN A 504 -0.31 4.04 35.48
N SER A 505 -0.79 3.43 34.39
CA SER A 505 -0.30 3.64 33.01
C SER A 505 1.23 3.59 32.88
N PRO A 506 1.87 2.46 33.25
CA PRO A 506 3.33 2.33 33.27
C PRO A 506 3.96 2.51 31.88
N ALA A 507 5.26 2.84 31.85
CA ALA A 507 5.99 3.13 30.61
C ALA A 507 6.05 1.93 29.64
N GLU A 508 6.04 0.72 30.18
CA GLU A 508 6.02 -0.54 29.44
C GLU A 508 5.07 -1.53 30.16
N ILE A 509 4.39 -2.37 29.36
CA ILE A 509 3.48 -3.43 29.81
C ILE A 509 3.87 -4.69 29.04
N GLU A 510 4.22 -5.77 29.75
CA GLU A 510 4.35 -7.11 29.17
C GLU A 510 3.12 -7.94 29.56
N ILE A 511 2.36 -8.43 28.58
CA ILE A 511 1.22 -9.33 28.79
C ILE A 511 1.60 -10.71 28.28
N THR A 512 1.41 -11.74 29.12
CA THR A 512 1.59 -13.15 28.72
C THR A 512 0.26 -13.89 28.62
N VAL A 513 0.18 -14.92 27.78
CA VAL A 513 -1.03 -15.75 27.64
C VAL A 513 -1.45 -16.36 28.99
N ASP A 514 -0.50 -16.88 29.77
CA ASP A 514 -0.76 -17.42 31.10
C ASP A 514 -1.25 -16.36 32.10
N SER A 515 -0.72 -15.13 32.05
CA SER A 515 -1.21 -14.04 32.90
C SER A 515 -2.70 -13.75 32.67
N LEU A 516 -3.18 -13.89 31.43
CA LEU A 516 -4.59 -13.71 31.08
C LEU A 516 -5.47 -14.91 31.49
N LEU A 517 -4.93 -16.14 31.44
CA LEU A 517 -5.64 -17.34 31.89
C LEU A 517 -5.83 -17.37 33.41
N ASN A 518 -4.90 -16.77 34.16
CA ASN A 518 -4.94 -16.70 35.63
C ASN A 518 -5.82 -15.57 36.18
N LEU A 519 -6.43 -14.73 35.32
CA LEU A 519 -7.35 -13.67 35.76
C LEU A 519 -8.66 -14.24 36.34
N PRO A 520 -9.39 -13.49 37.20
CA PRO A 520 -10.66 -13.92 37.75
C PRO A 520 -11.67 -14.32 36.67
N LYS A 521 -12.39 -15.43 36.86
CA LYS A 521 -13.33 -16.01 35.87
C LYS A 521 -14.41 -15.03 35.42
N GLU A 522 -14.81 -14.10 36.29
CA GLU A 522 -15.75 -13.01 36.00
C GLU A 522 -15.28 -12.08 34.85
N SER A 523 -13.97 -11.93 34.67
CA SER A 523 -13.39 -11.14 33.57
C SER A 523 -13.35 -11.89 32.23
N HIS A 524 -13.42 -13.22 32.24
CA HIS A 524 -13.22 -14.05 31.04
C HIS A 524 -14.21 -13.72 29.91
N PRO A 525 -15.52 -13.49 30.15
CA PRO A 525 -16.46 -13.09 29.10
C PRO A 525 -16.09 -11.76 28.42
N ALA A 526 -15.61 -10.77 29.19
CA ALA A 526 -15.20 -9.48 28.66
C ALA A 526 -13.91 -9.59 27.81
N ILE A 527 -12.96 -10.42 28.25
CA ILE A 527 -11.73 -10.72 27.51
C ILE A 527 -12.05 -11.44 26.19
N ILE A 528 -12.97 -12.42 26.22
CA ILE A 528 -13.47 -13.11 25.01
C ILE A 528 -14.18 -12.12 24.08
N GLN A 529 -14.97 -11.19 24.60
CA GLN A 529 -15.62 -10.15 23.79
C GLN A 529 -14.58 -9.25 23.08
N ILE A 530 -13.50 -8.85 23.76
CA ILE A 530 -12.39 -8.10 23.14
C ILE A 530 -11.67 -8.94 22.06
N ALA A 531 -11.54 -10.26 22.23
CA ALA A 531 -11.01 -11.15 21.19
C ALA A 531 -11.94 -11.18 19.96
N GLN A 532 -13.25 -11.38 20.16
CA GLN A 532 -14.27 -11.36 19.10
C GLN A 532 -14.24 -10.02 18.33
N ASP A 533 -14.21 -8.88 19.04
CA ASP A 533 -14.10 -7.55 18.46
C ASP A 533 -12.76 -7.31 17.75
N THR A 534 -11.68 -7.93 18.23
CA THR A 534 -10.37 -7.89 17.56
C THR A 534 -10.44 -8.56 16.19
N VAL A 535 -10.97 -9.79 16.14
CA VAL A 535 -11.16 -10.54 14.90
C VAL A 535 -12.15 -9.84 13.96
N ARG A 536 -13.27 -9.30 14.49
CA ARG A 536 -14.28 -8.53 13.74
C ARG A 536 -13.68 -7.34 12.97
N LYS A 537 -12.85 -6.53 13.65
CA LYS A 537 -12.34 -5.24 13.12
C LYS A 537 -10.94 -5.30 12.48
N ILE A 538 -10.14 -6.32 12.76
CA ILE A 538 -8.79 -6.51 12.18
C ILE A 538 -8.66 -7.82 11.40
N GLY A 539 -9.25 -8.92 11.88
CA GLY A 539 -9.08 -10.28 11.34
C GLY A 539 -9.28 -10.38 9.84
N SER A 540 -10.32 -9.77 9.28
CA SER A 540 -10.56 -9.80 7.81
C SER A 540 -9.39 -9.21 7.00
N ASN A 541 -8.76 -8.12 7.46
CA ASN A 541 -7.58 -7.56 6.80
C ASN A 541 -6.30 -8.37 7.10
N HIS A 542 -6.19 -8.94 8.30
CA HIS A 542 -5.08 -9.82 8.66
C HIS A 542 -5.05 -11.09 7.78
N PHE A 543 -6.14 -11.84 7.67
CA PHE A 543 -6.19 -13.06 6.86
C PHE A 543 -6.02 -12.78 5.36
N LYS A 544 -6.54 -11.65 4.88
CA LYS A 544 -6.27 -11.11 3.54
C LYS A 544 -4.79 -10.80 3.29
N TYR A 545 -4.01 -10.53 4.34
CA TYR A 545 -2.55 -10.37 4.27
C TYR A 545 -1.82 -11.72 4.37
N ARG A 546 -2.21 -12.64 5.28
CA ARG A 546 -1.69 -14.03 5.30
C ARG A 546 -1.91 -14.74 3.95
N GLU A 547 -3.07 -14.60 3.31
CA GLU A 547 -3.35 -15.14 1.97
C GLU A 547 -2.34 -14.62 0.93
N ARG A 548 -2.12 -13.30 0.87
CA ARG A 548 -1.19 -12.69 -0.10
C ARG A 548 0.24 -13.19 0.08
N TYR A 549 0.63 -13.40 1.33
CA TYR A 549 1.95 -13.87 1.70
C TYR A 549 2.13 -15.37 1.39
N ALA A 550 1.18 -16.21 1.81
CA ALA A 550 1.18 -17.65 1.51
C ALA A 550 1.14 -17.93 0.00
N ALA A 551 0.32 -17.20 -0.77
CA ALA A 551 0.29 -17.30 -2.24
C ALA A 551 1.62 -16.88 -2.91
N GLU A 552 2.40 -16.00 -2.26
CA GLU A 552 3.69 -15.53 -2.76
C GLU A 552 4.83 -16.47 -2.36
N LEU A 553 4.80 -17.03 -1.15
CA LEU A 553 5.65 -18.13 -0.70
C LEU A 553 5.47 -19.35 -1.61
N LEU A 554 4.23 -19.83 -1.80
CA LEU A 554 3.91 -20.99 -2.62
C LEU A 554 4.32 -20.78 -4.09
N GLY A 555 3.98 -19.62 -4.66
CA GLY A 555 4.41 -19.24 -6.00
C GLY A 555 5.94 -19.18 -6.17
N THR A 556 6.67 -18.77 -5.12
CA THR A 556 8.15 -18.73 -5.12
C THR A 556 8.74 -20.15 -4.95
N TYR A 557 8.22 -20.96 -4.03
CA TYR A 557 8.65 -22.35 -3.76
C TYR A 557 8.49 -23.24 -5.00
N LEU A 558 7.34 -23.16 -5.67
CA LEU A 558 7.09 -23.91 -6.90
C LEU A 558 7.98 -23.43 -8.06
N ALA A 559 8.29 -22.13 -8.13
CA ALA A 559 9.20 -21.59 -9.13
C ALA A 559 10.65 -22.04 -8.92
N ILE A 560 11.14 -22.02 -7.67
CA ILE A 560 12.51 -22.45 -7.32
C ILE A 560 12.65 -23.97 -7.49
N SER A 561 11.72 -24.77 -6.96
CA SER A 561 11.76 -26.24 -7.10
C SER A 561 11.77 -26.67 -8.58
N ARG A 562 11.07 -25.94 -9.46
CA ARG A 562 11.10 -26.16 -10.91
C ARG A 562 12.40 -25.71 -11.59
N GLN A 563 13.10 -24.71 -11.06
CA GLN A 563 14.44 -24.32 -11.53
C GLN A 563 15.49 -25.34 -11.11
N GLU A 564 15.40 -25.86 -9.88
CA GLU A 564 16.26 -26.94 -9.38
C GLU A 564 16.10 -28.22 -10.21
N ALA A 565 14.86 -28.67 -10.46
CA ALA A 565 14.58 -29.83 -11.30
C ALA A 565 15.27 -29.70 -12.67
N LYS A 566 14.98 -28.61 -13.40
CA LYS A 566 15.62 -28.30 -14.69
C LYS A 566 17.16 -28.31 -14.64
N LYS A 567 17.77 -27.89 -13.53
CA LYS A 567 19.22 -27.90 -13.35
C LYS A 567 19.75 -29.32 -13.15
N ARG A 568 19.04 -30.16 -12.38
CA ARG A 568 19.36 -31.59 -12.22
C ARG A 568 19.23 -32.32 -13.56
N ASP A 569 18.16 -32.08 -14.30
CA ASP A 569 17.92 -32.68 -15.62
C ASP A 569 19.05 -32.31 -16.61
N LYS A 570 19.41 -31.01 -16.70
CA LYS A 570 20.51 -30.55 -17.55
C LYS A 570 21.84 -31.19 -17.16
N ASN A 571 22.13 -31.30 -15.85
CA ASN A 571 23.36 -31.93 -15.37
C ASN A 571 23.43 -33.42 -15.74
N LYS A 572 22.32 -34.17 -15.61
CA LYS A 572 22.22 -35.57 -16.06
C LYS A 572 22.54 -35.70 -17.55
N SER A 573 21.82 -34.96 -18.41
CA SER A 573 22.03 -34.99 -19.87
C SER A 573 23.36 -34.39 -20.33
N GLN A 574 24.17 -33.82 -19.42
CA GLN A 574 25.58 -33.49 -19.68
C GLN A 574 26.53 -34.62 -19.25
N SER A 575 26.23 -35.34 -18.17
CA SER A 575 26.96 -36.52 -17.72
C SER A 575 26.71 -37.78 -18.57
N GLU A 576 25.54 -37.86 -19.21
CA GLU A 576 25.11 -38.98 -20.07
C GLU A 576 25.59 -38.85 -21.53
N LYS A 577 26.24 -37.74 -21.91
CA LYS A 577 26.87 -37.64 -23.23
C LYS A 577 28.12 -38.53 -23.26
N PRO A 578 28.19 -39.54 -24.15
CA PRO A 578 29.36 -40.39 -24.24
C PRO A 578 30.57 -39.54 -24.65
N THR A 579 31.68 -39.71 -23.91
CA THR A 579 32.94 -39.06 -24.24
C THR A 579 33.51 -39.75 -25.47
N ARG A 580 33.24 -39.20 -26.66
CA ARG A 580 33.97 -39.56 -27.89
C ARG A 580 35.43 -39.11 -27.73
N ARG A 581 36.26 -40.05 -27.28
CA ARG A 581 37.68 -40.13 -27.66
C ARG A 581 37.78 -40.90 -28.98
#